data_AF-A0A731TEJ4-F1
#
_entry.id   AF-A0A731TEJ4-F1
#
_cell.length_a   1.000
_cell.length_b   1.000
_cell.length_c   1.000
_cell.angle_alpha   90.00
_cell.angle_beta   90.00
_cell.angle_gamma   90.00
#
_symmetry.space_group_name_H-M   'P 1'
#
loop_
_entity.id
_entity.type
_entity.pdbx_description
1 polymer ?
#
loop_
_entity_poly.entity_id
_entity_poly.type
_entity_poly.pdbx_seq_one_letter_code
_entity_poly.pdbx_strand_id
1 'polypeptide(L)'
;MKKQKHDGGFVAMSVGAGLLIVLVMASMAARYMGDYLKSREWQVVAMQTNRFTQAVSSYVGRYYPTVLASATTTTPVVVTTQMLKNTGLLPASFSETNSYGQQYQAMIVRNQQNQELLQGMVVSRGGHAMPFTALNQISKDITAGFGGYVEDGQTAVGAMRSWRIALSSYGTSTGRGHLAVMLSTDDLSGAREDGDRLYRFQVNGRPDLNKMHTAIDMGGNNLNSVGTVTASNVAAQNGNFGVSLVSNGPVTAGGDIRSTGGWIVTRSGKGWMDETHGGGLYMSDNDWLRILNNKGFYTGGEIRGGKVRSDGDVSVGGVLDLDKINVANTYCPKDGSVSRTATGAPL
;
A
#
# COMPACT_ATOMS: atom_id res chain seq x y z
N MET A 1 27.87 86.03 -55.08
CA MET A 1 28.16 85.70 -53.65
C MET A 1 26.85 85.32 -52.95
N LYS A 2 26.62 84.03 -52.67
CA LYS A 2 25.43 83.55 -51.94
C LYS A 2 25.69 83.69 -50.44
N LYS A 3 24.93 84.54 -49.75
CA LYS A 3 24.89 84.58 -48.27
C LYS A 3 24.04 83.40 -47.77
N GLN A 4 24.68 82.40 -47.19
CA GLN A 4 24.01 81.39 -46.35
C GLN A 4 23.48 82.09 -45.09
N LYS A 5 22.17 82.03 -44.88
CA LYS A 5 21.55 82.33 -43.58
C LYS A 5 21.71 81.09 -42.70
N HIS A 6 22.20 81.30 -41.49
CA HIS A 6 22.35 80.27 -40.46
C HIS A 6 20.97 79.84 -39.94
N ASP A 7 20.55 78.61 -40.24
CA ASP A 7 19.41 77.91 -39.62
C ASP A 7 19.78 77.28 -38.26
N GLY A 8 20.59 77.97 -37.46
CA GLY A 8 21.04 77.46 -36.15
C GLY A 8 19.92 77.38 -35.10
N GLY A 9 18.86 78.19 -35.26
CA GLY A 9 17.75 78.26 -34.30
C GLY A 9 16.77 77.08 -34.37
N PHE A 10 16.55 76.49 -35.55
CA PHE A 10 15.60 75.38 -35.73
C PHE A 10 16.23 74.02 -35.40
N VAL A 11 17.52 73.86 -35.71
CA VAL A 11 18.29 72.65 -35.36
C VAL A 11 18.43 72.52 -33.85
N ALA A 12 18.78 73.58 -33.14
CA ALA A 12 18.88 73.56 -31.66
C ALA A 12 17.53 73.24 -30.98
N MET A 13 16.41 73.75 -31.51
CA MET A 13 15.06 73.47 -31.00
C MET A 13 14.63 72.01 -31.25
N SER A 14 14.93 71.47 -32.43
CA SER A 14 14.63 70.07 -32.78
C SER A 14 15.47 69.05 -31.99
N VAL A 15 16.74 69.37 -31.73
CA VAL A 15 17.63 68.53 -30.91
C VAL A 15 17.21 68.57 -29.45
N GLY A 16 16.76 69.73 -28.94
CA GLY A 16 16.19 69.87 -27.60
C GLY A 16 14.90 69.07 -27.41
N ALA A 17 13.96 69.12 -28.37
CA ALA A 17 12.72 68.35 -28.32
C ALA A 17 12.98 66.83 -28.41
N GLY A 18 13.92 66.39 -29.25
CA GLY A 18 14.31 64.97 -29.34
C GLY A 18 14.94 64.44 -28.05
N LEU A 19 15.82 65.22 -27.42
CA LEU A 19 16.41 64.88 -26.12
C LEU A 19 15.35 64.76 -25.01
N LEU A 20 14.35 65.64 -25.00
CA LEU A 20 13.24 65.55 -24.03
C LEU A 20 12.44 64.26 -24.20
N ILE A 21 12.17 63.82 -25.43
CA ILE A 21 11.47 62.56 -25.70
C ILE A 21 12.31 61.35 -25.22
N VAL A 22 13.62 61.36 -25.48
CA VAL A 22 14.53 60.30 -25.00
C VAL A 22 14.60 60.26 -23.48
N LEU A 23 14.62 61.40 -22.80
CA LEU A 23 14.58 61.47 -21.33
C LEU A 23 13.26 60.95 -20.75
N VAL A 24 12.12 61.26 -21.40
CA VAL A 24 10.81 60.71 -21.03
C VAL A 24 10.79 59.18 -21.23
N MET A 25 11.27 58.69 -22.36
CA MET A 25 11.37 57.25 -22.65
C MET A 25 12.31 56.52 -21.68
N ALA A 26 13.46 57.11 -21.34
CA ALA A 26 14.40 56.57 -20.36
C ALA A 26 13.77 56.52 -18.96
N SER A 27 13.01 57.55 -18.57
CA SER A 27 12.27 57.55 -17.30
C SER A 27 11.16 56.50 -17.26
N MET A 28 10.47 56.27 -18.39
CA MET A 28 9.45 55.22 -18.53
C MET A 28 10.09 53.82 -18.50
N ALA A 29 11.23 53.64 -19.16
CA ALA A 29 12.01 52.40 -19.14
C ALA A 29 12.56 52.09 -17.73
N ALA A 30 13.04 53.10 -17.01
CA ALA A 30 13.50 52.95 -15.63
C ALA A 30 12.34 52.58 -14.68
N ARG A 31 11.15 53.17 -14.85
CA ARG A 31 9.94 52.79 -14.11
C ARG A 31 9.52 51.37 -14.44
N TYR A 32 9.47 51.01 -15.73
CA TYR A 32 9.13 49.66 -16.19
C TYR A 32 10.10 48.61 -15.65
N MET A 33 11.41 48.88 -15.68
CA MET A 33 12.42 47.99 -15.10
C MET A 33 12.28 47.88 -13.58
N GLY A 34 11.96 48.98 -12.89
CA GLY A 34 11.69 48.97 -11.45
C GLY A 34 10.46 48.13 -11.08
N ASP A 35 9.37 48.27 -11.85
CA ASP A 35 8.14 47.49 -11.66
C ASP A 35 8.33 46.01 -12.05
N TYR A 36 9.16 45.73 -13.06
CA TYR A 36 9.56 44.38 -13.44
C TYR A 36 10.36 43.69 -12.34
N LEU A 37 11.37 44.36 -11.77
CA LEU A 37 12.17 43.83 -10.66
C LEU A 37 11.32 43.56 -9.41
N LYS A 38 10.38 44.47 -9.07
CA LYS A 38 9.41 44.25 -7.99
C LYS A 38 8.50 43.06 -8.24
N SER A 39 8.02 42.90 -9.48
CA SER A 39 7.19 41.75 -9.85
C SER A 39 7.95 40.43 -9.70
N ARG A 40 9.26 40.41 -10.02
CA ARG A 40 10.12 39.24 -9.81
C ARG A 40 10.36 38.94 -8.34
N GLU A 41 10.55 39.97 -7.51
CA GLU A 41 10.62 39.82 -6.05
C GLU A 41 9.33 39.18 -5.51
N TRP A 42 8.16 39.68 -5.92
CA TRP A 42 6.86 39.15 -5.50
C TRP A 42 6.65 37.70 -5.94
N GLN A 43 7.10 37.33 -7.14
CA GLN A 43 7.09 35.92 -7.58
C GLN A 43 7.95 35.03 -6.69
N VAL A 44 9.11 35.50 -6.23
CA VAL A 44 9.97 34.76 -5.30
C VAL A 44 9.29 34.60 -3.94
N VAL A 45 8.64 35.65 -3.42
CA VAL A 45 7.88 35.58 -2.17
C VAL A 45 6.70 34.59 -2.29
N ALA A 46 5.97 34.62 -3.42
CA ALA A 46 4.90 33.66 -3.69
C ALA A 46 5.44 32.22 -3.75
N MET A 47 6.56 31.99 -4.44
CA MET A 47 7.21 30.68 -4.52
C MET A 47 7.65 30.18 -3.13
N GLN A 48 8.26 31.05 -2.33
CA GLN A 48 8.66 30.72 -0.96
C GLN A 48 7.44 30.37 -0.10
N THR A 49 6.36 31.14 -0.22
CA THR A 49 5.09 30.87 0.47
C THR A 49 4.53 29.52 0.04
N ASN A 50 4.50 29.22 -1.27
CA ASN A 50 4.04 27.93 -1.79
C ASN A 50 4.87 26.77 -1.23
N ARG A 51 6.20 26.89 -1.17
CA ARG A 51 7.09 25.86 -0.61
C ARG A 51 6.84 25.63 0.87
N PHE A 52 6.69 26.69 1.65
CA PHE A 52 6.34 26.59 3.06
C PHE A 52 4.98 25.90 3.23
N THR A 53 3.96 26.34 2.50
CA THR A 53 2.60 25.77 2.58
C THR A 53 2.56 24.29 2.20
N GLN A 54 3.26 23.87 1.14
CA GLN A 54 3.40 22.45 0.77
C GLN A 54 4.04 21.61 1.88
N ALA A 55 5.09 22.14 2.51
CA ALA A 55 5.75 21.47 3.61
C ALA A 55 4.85 21.37 4.86
N VAL A 56 4.02 22.38 5.13
CA VAL A 56 2.99 22.34 6.18
C VAL A 56 1.97 21.23 5.90
N SER A 57 1.39 21.16 4.69
CA SER A 57 0.45 20.08 4.34
C SER A 57 1.09 18.71 4.50
N SER A 58 2.35 18.55 4.09
CA SER A 58 3.10 17.30 4.26
C SER A 58 3.33 16.96 5.75
N TYR A 59 3.66 17.95 6.58
CA TYR A 59 3.82 17.77 8.02
C TYR A 59 2.51 17.33 8.67
N VAL A 60 1.42 18.04 8.38
CA VAL A 60 0.10 17.73 8.94
C VAL A 60 -0.37 16.35 8.48
N GLY A 61 -0.16 15.97 7.22
CA GLY A 61 -0.46 14.61 6.74
C GLY A 61 0.31 13.53 7.50
N ARG A 62 1.63 13.72 7.68
CA ARG A 62 2.51 12.76 8.38
C ARG A 62 2.17 12.62 9.86
N TYR A 63 1.82 13.72 10.54
CA TYR A 63 1.55 13.76 11.97
C TYR A 63 0.07 13.97 12.30
N TYR A 64 -0.82 13.62 11.37
CA TYR A 64 -2.25 13.97 11.44
C TYR A 64 -2.92 13.57 12.75
N PRO A 65 -2.77 12.33 13.28
CA PRO A 65 -3.41 11.95 14.53
C PRO A 65 -2.94 12.78 15.72
N THR A 66 -1.64 13.09 15.78
CA THR A 66 -1.05 13.92 16.85
C THR A 66 -1.53 15.36 16.76
N VAL A 67 -1.53 15.95 15.56
CA VAL A 67 -2.01 17.31 15.33
C VAL A 67 -3.51 17.42 15.65
N LEU A 68 -4.32 16.44 15.22
CA LEU A 68 -5.76 16.38 15.50
C LEU A 68 -6.03 16.30 17.01
N ALA A 69 -5.26 15.49 17.75
CA ALA A 69 -5.39 15.37 19.20
C ALA A 69 -5.03 16.67 19.95
N SER A 70 -4.05 17.44 19.45
CA SER A 70 -3.56 18.67 20.09
C SER A 70 -4.32 19.94 19.68
N ALA A 71 -4.94 19.99 18.50
CA ALA A 71 -5.69 21.15 18.03
C ALA A 71 -7.13 21.16 18.57
N THR A 72 -7.69 22.37 18.80
CA THR A 72 -9.13 22.57 19.00
C THR A 72 -9.71 23.44 17.88
N THR A 73 -10.99 23.80 17.95
CA THR A 73 -11.62 24.69 16.96
C THR A 73 -11.16 26.15 17.06
N THR A 74 -10.46 26.53 18.14
CA THR A 74 -9.98 27.91 18.39
C THR A 74 -8.53 27.99 18.87
N THR A 75 -7.96 26.89 19.38
CA THR A 75 -6.56 26.79 19.81
C THR A 75 -5.77 26.02 18.77
N PRO A 76 -4.88 26.68 18.00
CA PRO A 76 -4.16 26.03 16.93
C PRO A 76 -2.97 25.21 17.42
N VAL A 77 -2.60 24.18 16.67
CA VAL A 77 -1.22 23.67 16.64
C VAL A 77 -0.42 24.56 15.69
N VAL A 78 0.68 25.13 16.20
CA VAL A 78 1.54 26.04 15.43
C VAL A 78 2.67 25.26 14.77
N VAL A 79 2.73 25.31 13.44
CA VAL A 79 3.83 24.75 12.64
C VAL A 79 4.76 25.87 12.19
N THR A 80 6.03 25.78 12.54
CA THR A 80 7.05 26.81 12.25
C THR A 80 8.03 26.34 11.18
N THR A 81 8.71 27.29 10.55
CA THR A 81 9.78 26.96 9.57
C THR A 81 10.86 26.06 10.18
N GLN A 82 11.25 26.29 11.43
CA GLN A 82 12.26 25.47 12.12
C GLN A 82 11.78 24.03 12.34
N MET A 83 10.51 23.84 12.70
CA MET A 83 9.93 22.49 12.86
C MET A 83 9.98 21.70 11.54
N LEU A 84 9.67 22.37 10.42
CA LEU A 84 9.73 21.76 9.09
C LEU A 84 11.17 21.43 8.65
N LYS A 85 12.15 22.27 9.01
CA LYS A 85 13.57 21.97 8.81
C LYS A 85 14.03 20.75 9.62
N ASN A 86 13.67 20.69 10.90
CA ASN A 86 14.06 19.60 11.80
C ASN A 86 13.48 18.24 11.37
N THR A 87 12.35 18.24 10.66
CA THR A 87 11.72 17.03 10.11
C THR A 87 12.19 16.66 8.70
N GLY A 88 13.03 17.50 8.08
CA GLY A 88 13.53 17.34 6.71
C GLY A 88 12.51 17.70 5.63
N LEU A 89 11.35 18.26 5.98
CA LEU A 89 10.31 18.69 5.04
C LEU A 89 10.64 20.01 4.35
N LEU A 90 11.52 20.82 4.96
CA LEU A 90 12.20 21.94 4.32
C LEU A 90 13.71 21.74 4.41
N PRO A 91 14.48 22.16 3.37
CA PRO A 91 15.93 22.11 3.44
C PRO A 91 16.46 23.07 4.50
N ALA A 92 17.59 22.72 5.13
CA ALA A 92 18.20 23.56 6.16
C ALA A 92 18.51 24.98 5.67
N SER A 93 18.78 25.14 4.37
CA SER A 93 19.05 26.42 3.70
C SER A 93 17.81 27.27 3.40
N PHE A 94 16.59 26.78 3.67
CA PHE A 94 15.37 27.56 3.46
C PHE A 94 15.36 28.80 4.38
N SER A 95 15.19 29.98 3.80
CA SER A 95 15.11 31.23 4.57
C SER A 95 13.84 31.27 5.42
N GLU A 96 13.98 31.65 6.69
CA GLU A 96 12.85 31.76 7.62
C GLU A 96 12.01 33.00 7.37
N THR A 97 12.59 34.00 6.70
CA THR A 97 11.93 35.23 6.33
C THR A 97 11.85 35.37 4.82
N ASN A 98 10.84 36.12 4.38
CA ASN A 98 10.78 36.65 3.01
C ASN A 98 11.61 37.94 2.87
N SER A 99 11.63 38.52 1.66
CA SER A 99 12.37 39.74 1.37
C SER A 99 11.93 40.97 2.19
N TYR A 100 10.73 40.93 2.80
CA TYR A 100 10.21 41.95 3.71
C TYR A 100 10.54 41.66 5.19
N GLY A 101 11.35 40.63 5.47
CA GLY A 101 11.71 40.22 6.82
C GLY A 101 10.59 39.51 7.58
N GLN A 102 9.50 39.13 6.91
CA GLN A 102 8.35 38.48 7.57
C GLN A 102 8.57 36.96 7.64
N GLN A 103 8.34 36.37 8.81
CA GLN A 103 8.46 34.94 9.08
C GLN A 103 7.18 34.18 8.77
N TYR A 104 7.29 32.93 8.30
CA TYR A 104 6.14 32.06 8.03
C TYR A 104 5.79 31.15 9.21
N GLN A 105 4.49 31.04 9.50
CA GLN A 105 3.91 30.09 10.45
C GLN A 105 2.57 29.57 9.92
N ALA A 106 2.19 28.37 10.32
CA ALA A 106 0.86 27.84 10.07
C ALA A 106 0.13 27.54 11.37
N MET A 107 -1.15 27.92 11.42
CA MET A 107 -2.07 27.65 12.51
C MET A 107 -3.03 26.56 12.06
N ILE A 108 -2.97 25.39 12.67
CA ILE A 108 -3.81 24.24 12.33
C ILE A 108 -4.87 24.05 13.41
N VAL A 109 -6.14 24.13 13.04
CA VAL A 109 -7.30 24.00 13.95
C VAL A 109 -8.22 22.89 13.47
N ARG A 110 -9.13 22.43 14.34
CA ARG A 110 -10.23 21.56 13.91
C ARG A 110 -11.25 22.35 13.10
N ASN A 111 -11.78 21.74 12.06
CA ASN A 111 -12.90 22.31 11.32
C ASN A 111 -14.13 22.42 12.25
N GLN A 112 -14.86 23.53 12.13
CA GLN A 112 -15.97 23.83 13.03
C GLN A 112 -17.20 22.95 12.77
N GLN A 113 -17.40 22.51 11.52
CA GLN A 113 -18.54 21.68 11.12
C GLN A 113 -18.25 20.20 11.34
N ASN A 114 -17.01 19.76 11.10
CA ASN A 114 -16.56 18.40 11.36
C ASN A 114 -15.23 18.42 12.14
N GLN A 115 -15.30 18.16 13.44
CA GLN A 115 -14.14 18.22 14.33
C GLN A 115 -13.14 17.07 14.14
N GLU A 116 -13.45 16.08 13.30
CA GLU A 116 -12.51 15.01 12.90
C GLU A 116 -11.57 15.48 11.77
N LEU A 117 -11.88 16.61 11.14
CA LEU A 117 -11.10 17.19 10.06
C LEU A 117 -10.29 18.39 10.55
N LEU A 118 -9.06 18.53 10.05
CA LEU A 118 -8.20 19.69 10.28
C LEU A 118 -8.37 20.71 9.16
N GLN A 119 -8.22 21.99 9.48
CA GLN A 119 -8.08 23.08 8.52
C GLN A 119 -6.94 24.00 8.98
N GLY A 120 -6.38 24.79 8.06
CA GLY A 120 -5.17 25.55 8.33
C GLY A 120 -5.19 26.99 7.83
N MET A 121 -4.42 27.84 8.50
CA MET A 121 -4.11 29.19 8.05
C MET A 121 -2.60 29.40 8.13
N VAL A 122 -1.95 29.46 6.98
CA VAL A 122 -0.56 29.94 6.86
C VAL A 122 -0.58 31.45 6.89
N VAL A 123 0.36 32.06 7.59
CA VAL A 123 0.52 33.50 7.69
C VAL A 123 1.98 33.91 7.67
N SER A 124 2.27 35.10 7.17
CA SER A 124 3.54 35.78 7.44
C SER A 124 3.40 36.75 8.61
N ARG A 125 4.49 36.99 9.37
CA ARG A 125 4.49 37.84 10.59
C ARG A 125 5.80 38.56 10.83
N GLY A 126 5.74 39.63 11.63
CA GLY A 126 6.92 40.46 11.91
C GLY A 126 7.38 41.20 10.65
N GLY A 127 8.62 41.68 10.64
CA GLY A 127 9.18 42.39 9.49
C GLY A 127 8.42 43.67 9.11
N HIS A 128 8.51 44.06 7.84
CA HIS A 128 7.87 45.26 7.30
C HIS A 128 6.55 44.93 6.58
N ALA A 129 5.57 45.84 6.67
CA ALA A 129 4.29 45.71 5.99
C ALA A 129 4.47 45.76 4.46
N MET A 130 3.91 44.79 3.74
CA MET A 130 3.84 44.80 2.29
C MET A 130 2.78 45.80 1.79
N PRO A 131 3.04 46.55 0.72
CA PRO A 131 2.02 47.38 0.10
C PRO A 131 0.91 46.52 -0.51
N PHE A 132 -0.31 47.06 -0.60
CA PHE A 132 -1.48 46.35 -1.14
C PHE A 132 -1.24 45.77 -2.54
N THR A 133 -0.49 46.45 -3.40
CA THR A 133 -0.14 45.96 -4.74
C THR A 133 0.68 44.67 -4.70
N ALA A 134 1.64 44.57 -3.78
CA ALA A 134 2.42 43.37 -3.54
C ALA A 134 1.53 42.24 -3.02
N LEU A 135 0.75 42.51 -1.97
CA LEU A 135 -0.18 41.54 -1.39
C LEU A 135 -1.13 40.96 -2.43
N ASN A 136 -1.79 41.83 -3.19
CA ASN A 136 -2.75 41.42 -4.21
C ASN A 136 -2.11 40.57 -5.33
N GLN A 137 -0.87 40.87 -5.73
CA GLN A 137 -0.18 40.07 -6.74
C GLN A 137 0.29 38.73 -6.16
N ILE A 138 0.98 38.74 -5.03
CA ILE A 138 1.51 37.54 -4.38
C ILE A 138 0.37 36.56 -4.07
N SER A 139 -0.76 37.05 -3.52
CA SER A 139 -1.90 36.19 -3.19
C SER A 139 -2.48 35.46 -4.41
N LYS A 140 -2.40 36.04 -5.61
CA LYS A 140 -2.84 35.38 -6.86
C LYS A 140 -1.84 34.34 -7.35
N ASP A 141 -0.56 34.55 -7.07
CA ASP A 141 0.54 33.68 -7.50
C ASP A 141 0.77 32.49 -6.51
N ILE A 142 0.05 32.48 -5.38
CA ILE A 142 0.03 31.34 -4.45
C ILE A 142 -0.87 30.25 -5.03
N THR A 143 -0.30 29.05 -5.21
CA THR A 143 -0.96 27.88 -5.81
C THR A 143 -1.07 26.71 -4.83
N ALA A 144 -0.32 26.73 -3.72
CA ALA A 144 -0.47 25.75 -2.65
C ALA A 144 -1.48 26.28 -1.64
N GLY A 145 -2.70 25.75 -1.65
CA GLY A 145 -3.84 26.29 -0.89
C GLY A 145 -4.43 27.56 -1.51
N PHE A 146 -5.32 28.21 -0.77
CA PHE A 146 -6.02 29.42 -1.23
C PHE A 146 -5.29 30.68 -0.76
N GLY A 147 -4.58 31.32 -1.69
CA GLY A 147 -3.81 32.54 -1.41
C GLY A 147 -4.66 33.74 -0.98
N GLY A 148 -4.11 34.53 -0.06
CA GLY A 148 -4.75 35.71 0.53
C GLY A 148 -3.75 36.62 1.25
N TYR A 149 -4.27 37.65 1.91
CA TYR A 149 -3.49 38.67 2.60
C TYR A 149 -4.25 39.25 3.78
N VAL A 150 -3.54 40.01 4.61
CA VAL A 150 -4.03 40.66 5.83
C VAL A 150 -3.63 42.14 5.79
N GLU A 151 -4.60 43.03 5.53
CA GLU A 151 -4.34 44.48 5.39
C GLU A 151 -4.55 45.25 6.70
N ASP A 152 -5.52 44.81 7.51
CA ASP A 152 -5.91 45.41 8.80
C ASP A 152 -5.19 44.78 10.00
N GLY A 153 -4.50 43.66 9.79
CA GLY A 153 -3.82 42.85 10.79
C GLY A 153 -4.67 41.85 11.56
N GLN A 154 -5.97 41.77 11.25
CA GLN A 154 -6.96 40.96 11.96
C GLN A 154 -7.73 40.02 11.03
N THR A 155 -7.92 40.40 9.78
CA THR A 155 -8.76 39.68 8.83
C THR A 155 -7.95 39.23 7.62
N ALA A 156 -7.91 37.91 7.40
CA ALA A 156 -7.38 37.34 6.18
C ALA A 156 -8.44 37.43 5.07
N VAL A 157 -8.04 37.95 3.92
CA VAL A 157 -8.86 38.13 2.72
C VAL A 157 -8.21 37.39 1.56
N GLY A 158 -8.98 36.54 0.90
CA GLY A 158 -8.52 35.78 -0.26
C GLY A 158 -8.22 36.66 -1.47
N ALA A 159 -7.40 36.15 -2.39
CA ALA A 159 -7.19 36.76 -3.69
C ALA A 159 -8.53 37.09 -4.37
N MET A 160 -8.64 38.29 -4.96
CA MET A 160 -9.90 38.78 -5.55
C MET A 160 -11.10 38.79 -4.58
N ARG A 161 -10.88 38.80 -3.26
CA ARG A 161 -11.91 38.75 -2.20
C ARG A 161 -12.77 37.49 -2.23
N SER A 162 -12.24 36.37 -2.71
CA SER A 162 -12.95 35.09 -2.81
C SER A 162 -13.39 34.51 -1.45
N TRP A 163 -12.72 34.87 -0.36
CA TRP A 163 -13.06 34.46 1.00
C TRP A 163 -12.59 35.51 2.02
N ARG A 164 -13.15 35.46 3.23
CA ARG A 164 -12.79 36.37 4.33
C ARG A 164 -12.92 35.67 5.67
N ILE A 165 -11.86 35.68 6.47
CA ILE A 165 -11.75 34.94 7.73
C ILE A 165 -11.07 35.81 8.78
N ALA A 166 -11.65 35.87 9.99
CA ALA A 166 -11.00 36.51 11.12
C ALA A 166 -9.84 35.63 11.63
N LEU A 167 -8.63 36.17 11.76
CA LEU A 167 -7.46 35.42 12.23
C LEU A 167 -7.62 34.92 13.68
N SER A 168 -8.50 35.55 14.46
CA SER A 168 -8.90 35.07 15.79
C SER A 168 -9.52 33.67 15.77
N SER A 169 -10.14 33.24 14.67
CA SER A 169 -10.64 31.85 14.54
C SER A 169 -9.51 30.82 14.44
N TYR A 170 -8.29 31.28 14.18
CA TYR A 170 -7.06 30.50 14.18
C TYR A 170 -6.16 30.87 15.37
N GLY A 171 -6.71 31.55 16.40
CA GLY A 171 -5.99 31.91 17.63
C GLY A 171 -4.83 32.89 17.41
N THR A 172 -4.93 33.80 16.43
CA THR A 172 -3.73 34.45 15.89
C THR A 172 -3.96 35.87 15.34
N SER A 173 -2.89 36.68 15.18
CA SER A 173 -2.90 37.99 14.49
C SER A 173 -1.52 38.32 13.89
N THR A 174 -1.45 39.00 12.73
CA THR A 174 -0.19 39.15 11.98
C THR A 174 0.39 40.58 11.99
N GLY A 175 -0.43 41.58 12.31
CA GLY A 175 -0.14 42.97 11.97
C GLY A 175 -0.52 43.29 10.52
N ARG A 176 -0.48 44.58 10.15
CA ARG A 176 -0.89 45.05 8.83
C ARG A 176 0.15 44.69 7.77
N GLY A 177 -0.33 44.26 6.60
CA GLY A 177 0.51 44.09 5.42
C GLY A 177 1.18 42.73 5.31
N HIS A 178 0.47 41.65 5.64
CA HIS A 178 1.01 40.29 5.67
C HIS A 178 0.26 39.34 4.73
N LEU A 179 0.90 38.22 4.41
CA LEU A 179 0.32 37.17 3.58
C LEU A 179 -0.50 36.21 4.44
N ALA A 180 -1.52 35.63 3.84
CA ALA A 180 -2.30 34.55 4.42
C ALA A 180 -2.57 33.47 3.36
N VAL A 181 -2.65 32.20 3.76
CA VAL A 181 -3.09 31.11 2.89
C VAL A 181 -4.01 30.21 3.68
N MET A 182 -5.23 30.03 3.18
CA MET A 182 -6.17 29.07 3.76
C MET A 182 -5.86 27.67 3.20
N LEU A 183 -5.74 26.70 4.10
CA LEU A 183 -5.65 25.28 3.79
C LEU A 183 -6.97 24.63 4.16
N SER A 184 -7.64 24.05 3.17
CA SER A 184 -8.89 23.32 3.35
C SER A 184 -8.66 21.98 4.06
N THR A 185 -9.76 21.30 4.41
CA THR A 185 -9.72 19.93 4.93
C THR A 185 -9.08 18.96 3.95
N ASP A 186 -9.27 19.17 2.65
CA ASP A 186 -8.75 18.31 1.59
C ASP A 186 -7.24 18.51 1.42
N ASP A 187 -6.77 19.76 1.51
CA ASP A 187 -5.34 20.11 1.46
C ASP A 187 -4.53 19.46 2.62
N LEU A 188 -5.18 19.18 3.75
CA LEU A 188 -4.55 18.61 4.95
C LEU A 188 -4.79 17.11 5.13
N SER A 189 -5.84 16.56 4.51
CA SER A 189 -6.17 15.13 4.58
C SER A 189 -5.56 14.32 3.44
N GLY A 190 -5.44 14.88 2.23
CA GLY A 190 -4.86 14.19 1.07
C GLY A 190 -3.42 13.72 1.29
N ALA A 191 -2.65 14.41 2.14
CA ALA A 191 -1.29 14.03 2.50
C ALA A 191 -1.17 12.75 3.38
N ARG A 192 -2.29 12.17 3.84
CA ARG A 192 -2.30 10.80 4.43
C ARG A 192 -2.13 9.71 3.38
N GLU A 193 -2.57 9.95 2.15
CA GLU A 193 -2.74 8.89 1.16
C GLU A 193 -1.44 8.40 0.51
N ASP A 194 -0.37 9.19 0.55
CA ASP A 194 0.90 8.86 -0.09
C ASP A 194 1.72 7.79 0.67
N GLY A 195 1.39 7.54 1.95
CA GLY A 195 2.10 6.59 2.82
C GLY A 195 1.38 5.26 3.09
N ASP A 196 0.07 5.18 2.84
CA ASP A 196 -0.78 4.06 3.31
C ASP A 196 -1.18 3.07 2.21
N ARG A 197 -0.61 3.23 1.00
CA ARG A 197 -0.90 2.36 -0.14
C ARG A 197 0.20 1.32 -0.28
N LEU A 198 -0.19 0.05 -0.48
CA LEU A 198 0.76 -0.99 -0.89
C LEU A 198 1.27 -0.67 -2.30
N TYR A 199 2.58 -0.45 -2.43
CA TYR A 199 3.16 -0.12 -3.73
C TYR A 199 3.20 -1.37 -4.61
N ARG A 200 2.76 -1.21 -5.86
CA ARG A 200 2.74 -2.31 -6.87
C ARG A 200 4.10 -2.52 -7.53
N PHE A 201 4.98 -1.53 -7.45
CA PHE A 201 6.34 -1.59 -7.97
C PHE A 201 7.32 -1.47 -6.82
N GLN A 202 8.44 -2.17 -6.93
CA GLN A 202 9.53 -2.00 -5.99
C GLN A 202 10.07 -0.57 -6.06
N VAL A 203 10.17 0.08 -4.90
CA VAL A 203 10.83 1.38 -4.79
C VAL A 203 12.23 1.15 -4.22
N ASN A 204 13.26 1.44 -5.01
CA ASN A 204 14.65 1.21 -4.60
C ASN A 204 14.98 1.94 -3.29
N GLY A 205 15.55 1.21 -2.33
CA GLY A 205 15.88 1.72 -1.00
C GLY A 205 14.68 1.87 -0.05
N ARG A 206 13.45 1.52 -0.47
CA ARG A 206 12.21 1.64 0.31
C ARG A 206 11.36 0.36 0.30
N PRO A 207 11.90 -0.78 0.80
CA PRO A 207 11.15 -2.05 0.84
C PRO A 207 9.94 -2.01 1.78
N ASP A 208 9.92 -1.05 2.72
CA ASP A 208 8.78 -0.76 3.60
C ASP A 208 7.50 -0.47 2.81
N LEU A 209 7.62 0.15 1.64
CA LEU A 209 6.48 0.52 0.79
C LEU A 209 5.78 -0.67 0.12
N ASN A 210 6.45 -1.82 0.04
CA ASN A 210 5.88 -3.07 -0.48
C ASN A 210 5.52 -4.06 0.65
N LYS A 211 5.55 -3.61 1.91
CA LYS A 211 5.28 -4.44 3.08
C LYS A 211 4.01 -4.00 3.78
N MET A 212 3.15 -4.98 4.06
CA MET A 212 1.96 -4.77 4.86
C MET A 212 2.32 -4.87 6.35
N HIS A 213 1.82 -3.95 7.17
CA HIS A 213 1.99 -3.94 8.64
C HIS A 213 0.72 -4.37 9.40
N THR A 214 -0.34 -4.67 8.66
CA THR A 214 -1.62 -5.18 9.17
C THR A 214 -2.17 -6.23 8.20
N ALA A 215 -3.21 -6.95 8.61
CA ALA A 215 -3.91 -7.87 7.72
C ALA A 215 -4.64 -7.11 6.60
N ILE A 216 -4.67 -7.67 5.39
CA ILE A 216 -5.59 -7.22 4.34
C ILE A 216 -6.83 -8.10 4.39
N ASP A 217 -7.96 -7.47 4.62
CA ASP A 217 -9.26 -8.08 4.37
C ASP A 217 -9.60 -7.92 2.88
N MET A 218 -9.82 -9.04 2.20
CA MET A 218 -10.21 -9.04 0.78
C MET A 218 -11.72 -8.88 0.59
N GLY A 219 -12.54 -8.91 1.63
CA GLY A 219 -14.00 -8.74 1.54
C GLY A 219 -14.67 -9.76 0.62
N GLY A 220 -14.14 -10.98 0.54
CA GLY A 220 -14.61 -12.02 -0.40
C GLY A 220 -14.11 -11.89 -1.84
N ASN A 221 -13.20 -10.95 -2.12
CA ASN A 221 -12.59 -10.78 -3.45
C ASN A 221 -11.44 -11.74 -3.70
N ASN A 222 -11.12 -11.91 -4.99
CA ASN A 222 -10.08 -12.83 -5.46
C ASN A 222 -8.68 -12.19 -5.43
N LEU A 223 -7.67 -13.03 -5.22
CA LEU A 223 -6.28 -12.76 -5.58
C LEU A 223 -5.92 -13.62 -6.79
N ASN A 224 -5.80 -13.00 -7.97
CA ASN A 224 -5.56 -13.72 -9.22
C ASN A 224 -4.07 -13.76 -9.58
N SER A 225 -3.63 -14.87 -10.18
CA SER A 225 -2.29 -15.02 -10.77
C SER A 225 -1.12 -14.81 -9.80
N VAL A 226 -1.29 -15.20 -8.53
CA VAL A 226 -0.21 -15.16 -7.55
C VAL A 226 0.84 -16.24 -7.89
N GLY A 227 2.10 -15.83 -8.04
CA GLY A 227 3.17 -16.78 -8.38
C GLY A 227 3.57 -17.70 -7.22
N THR A 228 3.69 -17.17 -6.01
CA THR A 228 4.05 -17.94 -4.81
C THR A 228 3.39 -17.34 -3.58
N VAL A 229 2.83 -18.21 -2.73
CA VAL A 229 2.33 -17.86 -1.40
C VAL A 229 3.19 -18.60 -0.38
N THR A 230 3.98 -17.87 0.39
CA THR A 230 4.72 -18.41 1.54
C THR A 230 4.01 -17.98 2.81
N ALA A 231 3.42 -18.95 3.53
CA ALA A 231 2.66 -18.70 4.73
C ALA A 231 2.97 -19.76 5.80
N SER A 232 2.95 -19.37 7.06
CA SER A 232 3.08 -20.31 8.18
C SER A 232 1.81 -21.13 8.41
N ASN A 233 0.66 -20.60 8.00
CA ASN A 233 -0.65 -21.25 8.11
C ASN A 233 -1.55 -20.82 6.96
N VAL A 234 -2.30 -21.77 6.39
CA VAL A 234 -3.32 -21.52 5.36
C VAL A 234 -4.63 -22.14 5.84
N ALA A 235 -5.59 -21.29 6.16
CA ALA A 235 -6.96 -21.72 6.46
C ALA A 235 -7.83 -21.46 5.24
N ALA A 236 -8.21 -22.52 4.53
CA ALA A 236 -9.05 -22.44 3.33
C ALA A 236 -10.24 -23.40 3.46
N GLN A 237 -11.40 -22.96 2.99
CA GLN A 237 -12.59 -23.82 2.93
C GLN A 237 -12.51 -24.84 1.79
N ASN A 238 -11.84 -24.47 0.69
CA ASN A 238 -11.65 -25.31 -0.48
C ASN A 238 -10.25 -25.09 -1.07
N GLY A 239 -9.61 -26.16 -1.52
CA GLY A 239 -8.32 -26.13 -2.20
C GLY A 239 -8.32 -27.05 -3.41
N ASN A 240 -7.88 -26.55 -4.56
CA ASN A 240 -7.71 -27.32 -5.78
C ASN A 240 -6.25 -27.25 -6.24
N PHE A 241 -5.52 -28.35 -6.16
CA PHE A 241 -4.11 -28.44 -6.54
C PHE A 241 -4.00 -29.10 -7.91
N GLY A 242 -3.60 -28.34 -8.94
CA GLY A 242 -3.57 -28.83 -10.33
C GLY A 242 -2.44 -29.81 -10.67
N VAL A 243 -1.43 -29.95 -9.80
CA VAL A 243 -0.27 -30.82 -10.05
C VAL A 243 -0.03 -31.79 -8.88
N SER A 244 0.32 -31.27 -7.70
CA SER A 244 0.64 -32.10 -6.54
C SER A 244 0.44 -31.34 -5.22
N LEU A 245 0.08 -32.07 -4.17
CA LEU A 245 0.20 -31.64 -2.78
C LEU A 245 1.35 -32.39 -2.13
N VAL A 246 2.33 -31.67 -1.61
CA VAL A 246 3.46 -32.23 -0.86
C VAL A 246 3.37 -31.77 0.59
N SER A 247 3.32 -32.73 1.52
CA SER A 247 3.36 -32.46 2.95
C SER A 247 4.55 -33.19 3.57
N ASN A 248 5.35 -32.46 4.36
CA ASN A 248 6.40 -33.06 5.20
C ASN A 248 5.87 -33.51 6.57
N GLY A 249 4.57 -33.31 6.83
CA GLY A 249 3.87 -33.75 8.03
C GLY A 249 2.67 -34.65 7.69
N PRO A 250 1.91 -35.09 8.70
CA PRO A 250 0.71 -35.88 8.48
C PRO A 250 -0.34 -35.11 7.66
N VAL A 251 -1.15 -35.85 6.92
CA VAL A 251 -2.34 -35.32 6.24
C VAL A 251 -3.56 -35.93 6.94
N THR A 252 -4.34 -35.10 7.63
CA THR A 252 -5.59 -35.51 8.28
C THR A 252 -6.76 -35.13 7.38
N ALA A 253 -7.46 -36.13 6.86
CA ALA A 253 -8.67 -35.94 6.05
C ALA A 253 -9.91 -36.27 6.88
N GLY A 254 -10.90 -35.37 6.90
CA GLY A 254 -12.19 -35.62 7.55
C GLY A 254 -13.16 -36.48 6.74
N GLY A 255 -12.79 -36.84 5.50
CA GLY A 255 -13.57 -37.67 4.60
C GLY A 255 -12.66 -38.62 3.80
N ASP A 256 -13.19 -39.19 2.73
CA ASP A 256 -12.50 -40.21 1.95
C ASP A 256 -11.26 -39.70 1.21
N ILE A 257 -10.26 -40.58 1.06
CA ILE A 257 -9.13 -40.39 0.15
C ILE A 257 -9.43 -41.13 -1.15
N ARG A 258 -9.67 -40.39 -2.23
CA ARG A 258 -10.01 -40.96 -3.55
C ARG A 258 -8.94 -40.63 -4.59
N SER A 259 -8.51 -41.66 -5.30
CA SER A 259 -7.75 -41.52 -6.54
C SER A 259 -8.65 -41.87 -7.73
N THR A 260 -8.63 -41.05 -8.79
CA THR A 260 -9.44 -41.26 -10.00
C THR A 260 -8.67 -41.89 -11.17
N GLY A 261 -7.35 -42.00 -11.05
CA GLY A 261 -6.50 -42.57 -12.11
C GLY A 261 -5.11 -43.04 -11.66
N GLY A 262 -4.79 -42.95 -10.36
CA GLY A 262 -3.51 -43.36 -9.79
C GLY A 262 -3.63 -44.33 -8.63
N TRP A 263 -2.49 -44.80 -8.13
CA TRP A 263 -2.41 -45.67 -6.95
C TRP A 263 -2.42 -44.87 -5.66
N ILE A 264 -2.95 -45.46 -4.58
CA ILE A 264 -2.64 -45.03 -3.22
C ILE A 264 -1.37 -45.79 -2.80
N VAL A 265 -0.28 -45.07 -2.58
CA VAL A 265 1.04 -45.65 -2.30
C VAL A 265 1.45 -45.33 -0.88
N THR A 266 1.81 -46.36 -0.11
CA THR A 266 2.43 -46.23 1.21
C THR A 266 3.88 -46.70 1.16
N ARG A 267 4.70 -46.24 2.12
CA ARG A 267 6.13 -46.56 2.21
C ARG A 267 6.52 -46.84 3.66
N SER A 268 7.75 -47.34 3.85
CA SER A 268 8.39 -47.50 5.18
C SER A 268 7.59 -48.37 6.14
N GLY A 269 7.03 -49.47 5.61
CA GLY A 269 6.30 -50.46 6.39
C GLY A 269 4.95 -50.01 6.94
N LYS A 270 4.40 -48.90 6.43
CA LYS A 270 3.05 -48.43 6.74
C LYS A 270 2.06 -48.81 5.64
N GLY A 271 0.78 -48.75 5.97
CA GLY A 271 -0.31 -49.09 5.07
C GLY A 271 -1.60 -48.43 5.55
N TRP A 272 -2.71 -49.14 5.41
CA TRP A 272 -3.98 -48.70 5.98
C TRP A 272 -4.10 -49.17 7.42
N MET A 273 -4.56 -48.30 8.32
CA MET A 273 -4.93 -48.66 9.68
C MET A 273 -6.19 -47.95 10.10
N ASP A 274 -7.00 -48.63 10.90
CA ASP A 274 -8.11 -48.05 11.63
C ASP A 274 -7.62 -47.79 13.07
N GLU A 275 -7.54 -46.53 13.48
CA GLU A 275 -7.02 -46.14 14.79
C GLU A 275 -7.93 -46.61 15.94
N THR A 276 -9.25 -46.48 15.78
CA THR A 276 -10.24 -46.85 16.79
C THR A 276 -10.23 -48.34 17.09
N HIS A 277 -10.12 -49.16 16.06
CA HIS A 277 -10.14 -50.62 16.18
C HIS A 277 -8.73 -51.19 16.27
N GLY A 278 -7.68 -50.48 15.87
CA GLY A 278 -6.30 -50.99 15.80
C GLY A 278 -6.13 -52.14 14.78
N GLY A 279 -6.97 -52.18 13.74
CA GLY A 279 -6.87 -53.11 12.62
C GLY A 279 -6.22 -52.44 11.40
N GLY A 280 -5.87 -53.19 10.36
CA GLY A 280 -5.18 -52.61 9.22
C GLY A 280 -4.57 -53.62 8.26
N LEU A 281 -3.97 -53.09 7.19
CA LEU A 281 -3.17 -53.82 6.21
C LEU A 281 -1.82 -53.13 6.07
N TYR A 282 -0.72 -53.87 6.20
CA TYR A 282 0.64 -53.33 6.10
C TYR A 282 1.62 -54.38 5.58
N MET A 283 2.86 -53.97 5.30
CA MET A 283 3.97 -54.87 4.96
C MET A 283 5.15 -54.55 5.88
N SER A 284 5.87 -55.55 6.37
CA SER A 284 7.13 -55.37 7.11
C SER A 284 8.32 -56.05 6.44
N ASP A 285 8.10 -56.70 5.29
CA ASP A 285 9.10 -57.23 4.38
C ASP A 285 8.61 -57.06 2.93
N ASN A 286 9.35 -57.62 1.98
CA ASN A 286 9.07 -57.49 0.55
C ASN A 286 8.06 -58.52 0.02
N ASP A 287 7.70 -59.52 0.81
CA ASP A 287 7.01 -60.72 0.33
C ASP A 287 5.54 -60.77 0.77
N TRP A 288 5.20 -60.23 1.94
CA TRP A 288 3.91 -60.46 2.58
C TRP A 288 3.14 -59.20 2.93
N LEU A 289 1.89 -59.13 2.43
CA LEU A 289 0.84 -58.29 3.01
C LEU A 289 0.32 -58.93 4.30
N ARG A 290 0.19 -58.13 5.36
CA ARG A 290 -0.16 -58.56 6.71
C ARG A 290 -1.37 -57.83 7.22
N ILE A 291 -2.16 -58.52 8.04
CA ILE A 291 -3.19 -57.89 8.86
C ILE A 291 -2.53 -57.31 10.12
N LEU A 292 -2.76 -56.02 10.38
CA LEU A 292 -2.21 -55.33 11.54
C LEU A 292 -2.70 -56.00 12.84
N ASN A 293 -1.81 -56.12 13.82
CA ASN A 293 -2.06 -56.75 15.12
C ASN A 293 -2.58 -58.20 15.05
N ASN A 294 -2.24 -58.92 13.98
CA ASN A 294 -2.66 -60.31 13.74
C ASN A 294 -4.18 -60.51 13.84
N LYS A 295 -4.96 -59.50 13.46
CA LYS A 295 -6.41 -59.63 13.39
C LYS A 295 -6.83 -60.55 12.24
N GLY A 296 -8.09 -61.01 12.29
CA GLY A 296 -8.67 -61.80 11.20
C GLY A 296 -8.97 -60.96 9.96
N PHE A 297 -8.95 -61.60 8.80
CA PHE A 297 -9.50 -61.08 7.56
C PHE A 297 -10.88 -61.71 7.34
N TYR A 298 -11.94 -60.91 7.43
CA TYR A 298 -13.32 -61.37 7.28
C TYR A 298 -13.95 -60.76 6.03
N THR A 299 -14.50 -61.62 5.18
CA THR A 299 -15.24 -61.22 3.99
C THR A 299 -16.40 -62.19 3.75
N GLY A 300 -17.54 -61.67 3.29
CA GLY A 300 -18.62 -62.51 2.78
C GLY A 300 -18.43 -62.96 1.33
N GLY A 301 -17.37 -62.49 0.67
CA GLY A 301 -17.04 -62.79 -0.73
C GLY A 301 -15.93 -63.82 -0.91
N GLU A 302 -15.50 -64.00 -2.16
CA GLU A 302 -14.45 -64.94 -2.54
C GLU A 302 -13.04 -64.37 -2.28
N ILE A 303 -12.14 -65.19 -1.73
CA ILE A 303 -10.70 -64.88 -1.67
C ILE A 303 -10.01 -65.68 -2.78
N ARG A 304 -9.49 -64.99 -3.79
CA ARG A 304 -8.68 -65.60 -4.86
C ARG A 304 -7.19 -65.37 -4.61
N GLY A 305 -6.45 -66.44 -4.44
CA GLY A 305 -5.00 -66.42 -4.26
C GLY A 305 -4.35 -67.65 -4.87
N GLY A 306 -3.05 -67.59 -5.17
CA GLY A 306 -2.34 -68.70 -5.81
C GLY A 306 -2.20 -69.92 -4.91
N LYS A 307 -1.99 -69.73 -3.60
CA LYS A 307 -1.89 -70.80 -2.60
C LYS A 307 -2.54 -70.34 -1.30
N VAL A 308 -3.22 -71.26 -0.63
CA VAL A 308 -3.67 -71.09 0.76
C VAL A 308 -2.79 -71.98 1.64
N ARG A 309 -2.08 -71.37 2.58
CA ARG A 309 -1.30 -72.06 3.61
C ARG A 309 -1.81 -71.59 4.97
N SER A 310 -2.21 -72.53 5.82
CA SER A 310 -2.51 -72.30 7.23
C SER A 310 -1.38 -72.90 8.07
N ASP A 311 -0.97 -72.19 9.13
CA ASP A 311 -0.07 -72.75 10.15
C ASP A 311 -0.86 -73.51 11.25
N GLY A 312 -2.19 -73.51 11.16
CA GLY A 312 -3.10 -74.35 11.93
C GLY A 312 -4.12 -75.06 11.04
N ASP A 313 -5.32 -75.28 11.54
CA ASP A 313 -6.37 -75.96 10.80
C ASP A 313 -7.00 -75.07 9.72
N VAL A 314 -7.56 -75.71 8.68
CA VAL A 314 -8.46 -75.08 7.72
C VAL A 314 -9.86 -75.60 8.00
N SER A 315 -10.76 -74.72 8.45
CA SER A 315 -12.16 -75.06 8.68
C SER A 315 -13.02 -74.54 7.52
N VAL A 316 -13.74 -75.45 6.86
CA VAL A 316 -14.66 -75.15 5.76
C VAL A 316 -16.05 -75.52 6.22
N GLY A 317 -16.93 -74.53 6.39
CA GLY A 317 -18.33 -74.78 6.79
C GLY A 317 -19.19 -75.39 5.67
N GLY A 318 -18.71 -75.33 4.43
CA GLY A 318 -19.36 -75.88 3.23
C GLY A 318 -18.55 -77.00 2.57
N VAL A 319 -18.51 -77.00 1.24
CA VAL A 319 -17.79 -77.99 0.44
C VAL A 319 -16.41 -77.45 0.05
N LEU A 320 -15.40 -78.32 0.08
CA LEU A 320 -14.08 -78.04 -0.49
C LEU A 320 -14.06 -78.52 -1.95
N ASP A 321 -14.18 -77.58 -2.89
CA ASP A 321 -14.15 -77.88 -4.32
C ASP A 321 -12.70 -77.99 -4.82
N LEU A 322 -12.35 -79.18 -5.33
CA LEU A 322 -11.03 -79.48 -5.88
C LEU A 322 -11.11 -79.49 -7.41
N ASP A 323 -10.78 -78.36 -8.04
CA ASP A 323 -10.92 -78.19 -9.49
C ASP A 323 -10.05 -79.16 -10.31
N LYS A 324 -8.87 -79.52 -9.77
CA LYS A 324 -7.95 -80.42 -10.45
C LYS A 324 -8.45 -81.87 -10.36
N ILE A 325 -8.67 -82.47 -11.53
CA ILE A 325 -8.90 -83.92 -11.68
C ILE A 325 -7.55 -84.63 -11.74
N ASN A 326 -7.37 -85.66 -10.92
CA ASN A 326 -6.23 -86.57 -11.00
C ASN A 326 -6.71 -88.01 -11.27
N VAL A 327 -5.78 -88.86 -11.73
CA VAL A 327 -6.04 -90.26 -12.07
C VAL A 327 -5.40 -91.15 -11.01
N ALA A 328 -6.14 -92.13 -10.50
CA ALA A 328 -5.62 -93.10 -9.55
C ALA A 328 -4.41 -93.87 -10.10
N ASN A 329 -3.50 -94.30 -9.22
CA ASN A 329 -2.27 -95.03 -9.57
C ASN A 329 -1.29 -94.27 -10.48
N THR A 330 -1.37 -92.94 -10.52
CA THR A 330 -0.37 -92.10 -11.20
C THR A 330 0.57 -91.43 -10.19
N TYR A 331 1.71 -90.93 -10.66
CA TYR A 331 2.71 -90.28 -9.81
C TYR A 331 2.12 -89.07 -9.05
N CYS A 332 2.30 -89.06 -7.73
CA CYS A 332 1.91 -87.94 -6.87
C CYS A 332 3.16 -87.10 -6.53
N PRO A 333 3.18 -85.79 -6.86
CA PRO A 333 4.34 -84.95 -6.62
C PRO A 333 4.58 -84.61 -5.14
N LYS A 334 3.60 -84.87 -4.25
CA LYS A 334 3.70 -84.59 -2.82
C LYS A 334 2.80 -85.52 -2.01
N ASP A 335 3.43 -86.30 -1.13
CA ASP A 335 2.73 -87.20 -0.22
C ASP A 335 1.75 -86.46 0.71
N GLY A 336 0.60 -87.09 0.96
CA GLY A 336 -0.48 -86.54 1.79
C GLY A 336 -1.32 -85.43 1.13
N SER A 337 -1.12 -85.16 -0.16
CA SER A 337 -2.01 -84.26 -0.91
C SER A 337 -3.36 -84.95 -1.16
N VAL A 338 -4.46 -84.20 -0.98
CA VAL A 338 -5.83 -84.68 -1.24
C VAL A 338 -6.33 -84.11 -2.57
N SER A 339 -6.94 -84.95 -3.39
CA SER A 339 -7.53 -84.55 -4.68
C SER A 339 -8.82 -85.33 -5.00
N ARG A 340 -9.29 -85.28 -6.26
CA ARG A 340 -10.43 -86.03 -6.74
C ARG A 340 -10.23 -86.61 -8.14
N THR A 341 -10.93 -87.70 -8.42
CA THR A 341 -11.11 -88.25 -9.77
C THR A 341 -12.12 -87.44 -10.59
N ALA A 342 -12.28 -87.78 -11.88
CA ALA A 342 -13.27 -87.15 -12.75
C ALA A 342 -14.72 -87.32 -12.28
N THR A 343 -15.02 -88.39 -11.55
CA THR A 343 -16.35 -88.66 -10.97
C THR A 343 -16.54 -88.03 -9.59
N GLY A 344 -15.51 -87.39 -9.04
CA GLY A 344 -15.56 -86.74 -7.73
C GLY A 344 -15.15 -87.60 -6.54
N ALA A 345 -14.76 -88.87 -6.75
CA ALA A 345 -14.23 -89.70 -5.66
C ALA A 345 -12.88 -89.14 -5.15
N PRO A 346 -12.64 -89.10 -3.82
CA PRO A 346 -11.40 -88.59 -3.25
C PRO A 346 -10.18 -89.43 -3.66
N LEU A 347 -9.02 -88.78 -3.81
CA LEU A 347 -7.71 -89.36 -4.09
C LEU A 347 -6.66 -88.89 -3.09
#